data_AF-A0A929F7T1-F1
#
_entry.id   AF-A0A929F7T1-F1
#
_cell.length_a   1.000
_cell.length_b   1.000
_cell.length_c   1.000
_cell.angle_alpha   90.00
_cell.angle_beta   90.00
_cell.angle_gamma   90.00
#
_symmetry.space_group_name_H-M   'P 1'
#
loop_
_entity.id
_entity.type
_entity.pdbx_description
1 polymer ?
#
loop_
_entity_poly.entity_id
_entity_poly.type
_entity_poly.pdbx_seq_one_letter_code
_entity_poly.pdbx_strand_id
1 'polypeptide(L)'
;DYTILDRVEGASSTRSFLFGLIQIIDGDVDKIKVFWIPLFEEKYAFQNVAPFPLSLLQFATTAERAYYKALAKTPDADSVLNKAYYKEKRGIPFIFSNETVTFTGKAIKLKTDNDLGK
;
A
#
# COMPACT_ATOMS: atom_id res chain seq x y z
N ASP A 1 -15.86 15.88 12.90
CA ASP A 1 -15.42 14.97 13.98
C ASP A 1 -15.09 13.59 13.48
N TYR A 2 -14.27 12.85 14.22
CA TYR A 2 -13.98 11.44 13.96
C TYR A 2 -13.93 10.64 15.26
N THR A 3 -14.19 9.34 15.16
CA THR A 3 -14.04 8.37 16.24
C THR A 3 -12.88 7.45 15.92
N ILE A 4 -11.99 7.23 16.89
CA ILE A 4 -10.91 6.26 16.75
C ILE A 4 -11.50 4.88 17.02
N LEU A 5 -11.42 3.97 16.05
CA LEU A 5 -11.91 2.61 16.17
C LEU A 5 -10.84 1.72 16.84
N ASP A 6 -9.65 1.67 16.25
CA ASP A 6 -8.56 0.84 16.74
C ASP A 6 -7.18 1.35 16.27
N ARG A 7 -6.10 0.80 16.83
CA ARG A 7 -4.74 0.91 16.31
C ARG A 7 -4.51 -0.21 15.30
N VAL A 8 -4.11 0.17 14.09
CA VAL A 8 -3.86 -0.78 13.00
C VAL A 8 -2.41 -0.73 12.55
N GLU A 9 -1.96 -1.87 12.06
CA GLU A 9 -0.64 -2.04 11.46
C GLU A 9 -0.77 -2.80 10.15
N GLY A 10 -0.13 -2.33 9.09
CA GLY A 10 -0.05 -3.01 7.81
C GLY A 10 1.38 -3.00 7.29
N ALA A 11 1.82 -4.11 6.72
CA ALA A 11 3.16 -4.24 6.16
C ALA A 11 3.11 -4.78 4.73
N SER A 12 3.97 -4.25 3.87
CA SER A 12 4.19 -4.74 2.52
C SER A 12 5.67 -4.76 2.21
N SER A 13 6.09 -5.69 1.36
CA SER A 13 7.45 -5.76 0.85
C SER A 13 7.49 -5.85 -0.66
N THR A 14 8.57 -5.36 -1.24
CA THR A 14 8.86 -5.43 -2.67
C THR A 14 10.30 -5.85 -2.82
N ARG A 15 10.49 -7.04 -3.39
CA ARG A 15 11.81 -7.57 -3.71
C ARG A 15 12.08 -7.38 -5.19
N SER A 16 13.00 -6.50 -5.51
CA SER A 16 13.38 -6.11 -6.86
C SER A 16 14.71 -6.76 -7.28
N PHE A 17 14.76 -7.27 -8.49
CA PHE A 17 15.95 -7.81 -9.14
C PHE A 17 16.22 -7.05 -10.44
N LEU A 18 17.47 -7.03 -10.90
CA LEU A 18 17.87 -6.51 -12.21
C LEU A 18 17.29 -5.13 -12.47
N PHE A 19 17.71 -4.12 -11.71
CA PHE A 19 17.23 -2.73 -11.82
C PHE A 19 15.71 -2.56 -11.61
N GLY A 20 15.05 -3.55 -10.99
CA GLY A 20 13.61 -3.53 -10.77
C GLY A 20 12.79 -4.03 -11.96
N LEU A 21 13.44 -4.68 -12.94
CA LEU A 21 12.76 -5.35 -14.06
C LEU A 21 11.91 -6.52 -13.59
N ILE A 22 12.35 -7.23 -12.54
CA ILE A 22 11.59 -8.29 -11.90
C ILE A 22 11.33 -7.87 -10.47
N GLN A 23 10.07 -7.83 -10.06
CA GLN A 23 9.67 -7.50 -8.70
C GLN A 23 8.74 -8.57 -8.15
N ILE A 24 9.03 -9.08 -6.96
CA ILE A 24 8.16 -10.00 -6.21
C ILE A 24 7.53 -9.20 -5.08
N ILE A 25 6.20 -9.21 -5.02
CA ILE A 25 5.43 -8.43 -4.05
C ILE A 25 5.06 -9.31 -2.86
N ASP A 26 5.32 -8.83 -1.65
CA ASP A 26 4.98 -9.48 -0.38
C ASP A 26 5.54 -10.90 -0.21
N GLY A 27 6.60 -11.24 -0.95
CA GLY A 27 7.18 -12.59 -0.97
C GLY A 27 6.32 -13.64 -1.69
N ASP A 28 5.26 -13.21 -2.36
CA ASP A 28 4.32 -14.08 -3.06
C ASP A 28 4.74 -14.23 -4.53
N VAL A 29 5.06 -15.47 -4.92
CA VAL A 29 5.50 -15.80 -6.30
C VAL A 29 4.38 -15.65 -7.33
N ASP A 30 3.12 -15.60 -6.89
CA ASP A 30 2.00 -15.32 -7.78
C ASP A 30 1.79 -13.80 -7.96
N LYS A 31 2.45 -12.96 -7.16
CA LYS A 31 2.41 -11.50 -7.25
C LYS A 31 3.71 -10.93 -7.80
N ILE A 32 3.96 -11.18 -9.08
CA ILE A 32 5.17 -10.73 -9.78
C ILE A 32 4.87 -9.56 -10.72
N LYS A 33 5.79 -8.61 -10.78
CA LYS A 33 5.88 -7.61 -11.86
C LYS A 33 7.09 -7.90 -12.73
N VAL A 34 6.89 -7.93 -14.05
CA VAL A 34 7.95 -8.12 -15.04
C VAL A 34 7.92 -6.94 -16.01
N PHE A 35 9.05 -6.29 -16.25
CA PHE A 35 9.13 -5.04 -17.01
C PHE A 35 8.11 -4.00 -16.53
N TRP A 36 8.00 -3.86 -15.20
CA TRP A 36 7.01 -2.99 -14.53
C TRP A 36 5.54 -3.37 -14.73
N ILE A 37 5.23 -4.42 -15.49
CA ILE A 37 3.86 -4.90 -15.73
C ILE A 37 3.52 -5.96 -14.67
N PRO A 38 2.48 -5.80 -13.85
CA PRO A 38 2.02 -6.82 -12.93
C PRO A 38 1.37 -7.96 -13.69
N LEU A 39 1.75 -9.19 -13.34
CA LEU A 39 1.12 -10.41 -13.85
C LEU A 39 0.00 -10.90 -12.92
N PHE A 40 -0.54 -9.99 -12.09
CA PHE A 40 -1.57 -10.26 -11.09
C PHE A 40 -2.52 -9.07 -10.99
N GLU A 41 -3.73 -9.32 -10.49
CA GLU A 41 -4.71 -8.27 -10.24
C GLU A 41 -4.38 -7.53 -8.94
N GLU A 42 -3.95 -6.28 -9.05
CA GLU A 42 -3.58 -5.46 -7.90
C GLU A 42 -4.80 -4.66 -7.40
N LYS A 43 -5.43 -5.15 -6.31
CA LYS A 43 -6.63 -4.56 -5.68
C LYS A 43 -6.54 -3.06 -5.37
N TYR A 44 -5.32 -2.50 -5.27
CA TYR A 44 -5.07 -1.12 -4.84
C TYR A 44 -4.50 -0.23 -5.95
N ALA A 45 -4.41 -0.69 -7.20
CA ALA A 45 -3.78 0.06 -8.29
C ALA A 45 -4.63 1.22 -8.85
N PHE A 46 -5.95 1.21 -8.62
CA PHE A 46 -6.91 2.07 -9.34
C PHE A 46 -7.05 3.51 -8.87
N GLN A 47 -6.33 3.95 -7.84
CA GLN A 47 -6.62 5.25 -7.22
C GLN A 47 -5.87 6.46 -7.79
N ASN A 48 -4.81 6.25 -8.56
CA ASN A 48 -4.19 7.33 -9.31
C ASN A 48 -4.69 7.23 -10.74
N VAL A 49 -5.46 8.20 -11.22
CA VAL A 49 -6.00 8.22 -12.60
C VAL A 49 -5.12 9.13 -13.43
N ALA A 50 -4.04 8.59 -14.02
CA ALA A 50 -3.28 9.33 -15.03
C ALA A 50 -3.98 9.17 -16.39
N PRO A 51 -3.90 10.19 -17.25
CA PRO A 51 -4.33 10.03 -18.63
C PRO A 51 -3.50 8.93 -19.32
N PHE A 52 -4.17 8.11 -20.14
CA PHE A 52 -3.53 7.12 -21.01
C PHE A 52 -2.47 7.82 -21.89
N PRO A 53 -1.27 7.25 -22.11
CA PRO A 53 -0.82 5.89 -21.81
C PRO A 53 -0.12 5.70 -20.44
N LEU A 54 -0.02 6.74 -19.62
CA LEU A 54 0.69 6.69 -18.33
C LEU A 54 -0.02 5.81 -17.29
N SER A 55 -1.30 5.51 -17.49
CA SER A 55 -2.08 4.59 -16.66
C SER A 55 -1.55 3.16 -16.67
N LEU A 56 -0.84 2.73 -17.73
CA LEU A 56 -0.21 1.41 -17.80
C LEU A 56 1.01 1.27 -16.87
N LEU A 57 1.46 2.37 -16.27
CA LEU A 57 2.55 2.40 -15.29
C LEU A 57 2.04 2.69 -13.87
N GLN A 58 0.72 2.80 -13.68
CA GLN A 58 0.13 3.11 -12.39
C GLN A 58 -0.13 1.84 -11.60
N PHE A 59 0.75 1.61 -10.64
CA PHE A 59 0.65 0.48 -9.75
C PHE A 59 0.85 0.91 -8.32
N ALA A 60 0.23 0.19 -7.40
CA ALA A 60 0.35 0.51 -5.99
C ALA A 60 1.82 0.39 -5.57
N THR A 61 2.32 1.43 -4.93
CA THR A 61 3.62 1.45 -4.27
C THR A 61 3.60 0.52 -3.05
N THR A 62 4.78 0.12 -2.56
CA THR A 62 4.90 -0.67 -1.31
C THR A 62 4.21 0.03 -0.14
N ALA A 63 4.27 1.36 -0.10
CA ALA A 63 3.65 2.19 0.93
C ALA A 63 2.12 2.17 0.86
N GLU A 64 1.55 2.37 -0.33
CA GLU A 64 0.10 2.30 -0.53
C GLU A 64 -0.43 0.91 -0.18
N ARG A 65 0.28 -0.16 -0.58
CA ARG A 65 -0.08 -1.52 -0.18
C ARG A 65 -0.06 -1.71 1.34
N ALA A 66 0.96 -1.21 2.03
CA ALA A 66 1.04 -1.29 3.49
C ALA A 66 -0.11 -0.51 4.17
N TYR A 67 -0.45 0.68 3.66
CA TYR A 67 -1.59 1.48 4.12
C TYR A 67 -2.92 0.75 3.92
N TYR A 68 -3.20 0.26 2.72
CA TYR A 68 -4.45 -0.43 2.43
C TYR A 68 -4.61 -1.74 3.18
N LYS A 69 -3.51 -2.46 3.44
CA LYS A 69 -3.54 -3.60 4.34
C LYS A 69 -3.84 -3.21 5.79
N ALA A 70 -3.36 -2.06 6.25
CA ALA A 70 -3.71 -1.54 7.57
C ALA A 70 -5.20 -1.18 7.64
N LEU A 71 -5.73 -0.52 6.60
CA LEU A 71 -7.15 -0.16 6.49
C LEU A 71 -8.05 -1.40 6.44
N ALA A 72 -7.68 -2.41 5.64
CA ALA A 72 -8.46 -3.64 5.49
C ALA A 72 -8.63 -4.46 6.79
N LYS A 73 -7.81 -4.21 7.83
CA LYS A 73 -7.99 -4.84 9.15
C LYS A 73 -9.20 -4.31 9.91
N THR A 74 -9.72 -3.14 9.55
CA THR A 74 -10.89 -2.52 10.19
C THR A 74 -11.88 -2.11 9.10
N PRO A 75 -12.80 -3.01 8.69
CA PRO A 75 -13.71 -2.75 7.56
C PRO A 75 -14.67 -1.57 7.79
N ASP A 76 -14.93 -1.20 9.04
CA ASP A 76 -15.78 -0.05 9.39
C ASP A 76 -15.02 1.29 9.42
N ALA A 77 -13.72 1.29 9.11
CA ALA A 77 -12.89 2.49 9.10
C ALA A 77 -12.92 3.17 7.72
N ASP A 78 -13.11 4.49 7.71
CA ASP A 78 -13.07 5.29 6.49
C ASP A 78 -11.62 5.64 6.10
N SER A 79 -10.73 5.74 7.09
CA SER A 79 -9.34 6.13 6.87
C SER A 79 -8.45 5.64 8.00
N VAL A 80 -7.13 5.60 7.76
CA VAL A 80 -6.14 5.40 8.81
C VAL A 80 -5.29 6.65 8.96
N LEU A 81 -5.38 7.29 10.13
CA LEU A 81 -4.46 8.38 10.48
C LEU A 81 -3.08 7.79 10.75
N ASN A 82 -2.12 8.14 9.89
CA ASN A 82 -0.74 7.70 10.02
C ASN A 82 -0.16 8.16 11.36
N LYS A 83 0.37 7.21 12.13
CA LYS A 83 1.07 7.48 13.39
C LYS A 83 2.58 7.26 13.24
N ALA A 84 2.97 6.18 12.58
CA ALA A 84 4.37 5.95 12.24
C ALA A 84 4.51 5.17 10.92
N TYR A 85 5.51 5.57 10.16
CA TYR A 85 5.87 4.98 8.88
C TYR A 85 7.34 4.56 8.94
N TYR A 86 7.59 3.26 8.83
CA TYR A 86 8.93 2.71 8.80
C TYR A 86 9.20 2.11 7.42
N LYS A 87 10.26 2.58 6.78
CA LYS A 87 10.73 2.07 5.50
C LYS A 87 12.14 1.55 5.65
N GLU A 88 12.30 0.27 5.36
CA GLU A 88 13.58 -0.41 5.34
C GLU A 88 13.93 -0.82 3.91
N LYS A 89 15.16 -0.52 3.49
CA LYS A 89 15.68 -0.93 2.19
C LYS A 89 16.99 -1.66 2.40
N ARG A 90 17.06 -2.93 1.98
CA ARG A 90 18.26 -3.77 2.05
C ARG A 90 18.65 -4.25 0.65
N GLY A 91 19.92 -4.61 0.46
CA GLY A 91 20.41 -5.25 -0.76
C GLY A 91 21.50 -4.46 -1.50
N ILE A 92 21.87 -4.95 -2.68
CA ILE A 92 22.88 -4.37 -3.56
C ILE A 92 22.16 -3.56 -4.63
N PRO A 93 22.37 -2.23 -4.70
CA PRO A 93 21.79 -1.38 -5.73
C PRO A 93 21.92 -2.03 -7.11
N PHE A 94 20.84 -1.95 -7.90
CA PHE A 94 20.76 -2.44 -9.28
C PHE A 94 20.76 -3.95 -9.50
N ILE A 95 21.31 -4.75 -8.58
CA ILE A 95 21.29 -6.21 -8.70
C ILE A 95 20.07 -6.78 -7.98
N PHE A 96 19.92 -6.40 -6.71
CA PHE A 96 18.91 -6.93 -5.82
C PHE A 96 18.61 -5.92 -4.72
N SER A 97 17.36 -5.54 -4.56
CA SER A 97 16.93 -4.77 -3.39
C SER A 97 15.65 -5.32 -2.82
N ASN A 98 15.53 -5.30 -1.51
CA ASN A 98 14.30 -5.60 -0.80
C ASN A 98 13.87 -4.34 -0.05
N GLU A 99 12.69 -3.85 -0.37
CA GLU A 99 12.05 -2.74 0.33
C GLU A 99 10.90 -3.30 1.17
N THR A 100 10.93 -3.05 2.47
CA THR A 100 9.83 -3.37 3.38
C THR A 100 9.30 -2.07 3.95
N VAL A 101 7.99 -1.90 3.91
CA VAL A 101 7.29 -0.77 4.51
C VAL A 101 6.32 -1.28 5.55
N THR A 102 6.45 -0.78 6.77
CA THR A 102 5.52 -0.99 7.86
C THR A 102 4.82 0.33 8.17
N PHE A 103 3.50 0.30 8.07
CA PHE A 103 2.62 1.41 8.36
C PHE A 103 1.88 1.11 9.67
N THR A 104 1.93 2.03 10.62
CA THR A 104 1.13 1.98 11.85
C THR A 104 0.30 3.24 11.98
N GLY A 105 -0.94 3.09 12.41
CA GLY A 105 -1.85 4.22 12.51
C GLY A 105 -3.04 3.95 13.40
N LYS A 106 -3.97 4.89 13.40
CA LYS A 106 -5.27 4.75 14.05
C LYS A 106 -6.34 4.70 12.98
N ALA A 107 -7.08 3.61 12.93
CA ALA A 107 -8.27 3.50 12.11
C ALA A 107 -9.33 4.47 12.66
N ILE A 108 -9.89 5.31 11.80
CA ILE A 108 -10.90 6.29 12.16
C ILE A 108 -12.17 6.10 11.34
N LYS A 109 -13.29 6.42 11.98
CA LYS A 109 -14.57 6.61 11.32
C LYS A 109 -14.95 8.07 11.38
N LEU A 110 -15.28 8.68 10.25
CA LEU A 110 -15.77 10.04 10.19
C LEU A 110 -17.20 10.07 10.71
N LYS A 111 -17.52 11.01 11.60
CA LYS A 111 -18.90 11.20 12.03
C LYS A 111 -19.69 11.84 10.88
N THR A 112 -20.85 11.29 10.58
CA THR A 112 -21.77 11.90 9.61
C THR A 112 -22.53 13.06 10.24
N ASP A 113 -23.13 13.95 9.43
CA ASP A 113 -23.92 15.07 9.95
C ASP A 113 -25.09 14.60 10.84
N ASN A 114 -25.67 13.44 10.53
CA ASN A 114 -26.67 12.76 11.37
C ASN A 114 -26.14 12.38 12.77
N ASP A 115 -24.86 12.02 12.89
CA ASP A 115 -24.23 11.69 14.18
C ASP A 115 -23.85 12.96 14.98
N LEU A 116 -23.86 14.12 14.33
CA LEU A 116 -23.52 15.42 14.90
C LEU A 116 -24.75 16.22 15.33
N GLY A 117 -25.96 15.67 15.15
CA GLY A 117 -27.22 16.30 15.54
C GLY A 117 -27.52 17.59 14.77
N LYS A 118 -27.06 17.69 13.53
CA LYS A 118 -27.31 18.82 12.62
C LYS A 118 -28.16 18.40 11.43
#